data_AF-A0A960AVN6-F1
#
_entry.id   AF-A0A960AVN6-F1
#
_cell.length_a   1.000
_cell.length_b   1.000
_cell.length_c   1.000
_cell.angle_alpha   90.00
_cell.angle_beta   90.00
_cell.angle_gamma   90.00
#
_symmetry.space_group_name_H-M   'P 1'
#
loop_
_entity.id
_entity.type
_entity.pdbx_description
1 polymer ?
#
loop_
_entity_poly.entity_id
_entity_poly.type
_entity_poly.pdbx_seq_one_letter_code
_entity_poly.pdbx_strand_id
1 'polypeptide(L)'
;MNLRLLVVATSALGLLVATAPAAVHADSQLSSSSCAKYKKKAKKASKAGKAKKAKRLKKAYKTCKKTVKNERTVTQAISGYTFTGTRGDRQPMTVTFCPDGKWSSRSGYQPVAVSTGSSWFVRNLNYSSGSKWVTQVGENKDRDKGGWGIGLARDGDSFQVGIDSFDTVTSLGPATRTSGTEVCATL
;
A
#
# COMPACT_ATOMS: atom_id res chain seq x y z
N MET A 1 47.14 1.04 -53.09
CA MET A 1 47.36 1.41 -51.67
C MET A 1 46.35 2.49 -51.33
N ASN A 2 45.32 2.19 -50.53
CA ASN A 2 44.37 3.20 -50.05
C ASN A 2 44.01 2.87 -48.60
N LEU A 3 44.59 3.65 -47.71
CA LEU A 3 44.44 3.63 -46.26
C LEU A 3 43.09 4.29 -45.92
N ARG A 4 42.14 3.57 -45.32
CA ARG A 4 40.92 4.17 -44.76
C ARG A 4 40.93 4.07 -43.25
N LEU A 5 40.95 5.26 -42.66
CA LEU A 5 41.04 5.59 -41.25
C LEU A 5 39.83 5.04 -40.47
N LEU A 6 40.09 4.27 -39.41
CA LEU A 6 39.10 3.84 -38.42
C LEU A 6 38.94 4.97 -37.39
N VAL A 7 37.78 5.62 -37.36
CA VAL A 7 37.39 6.54 -36.28
C VAL A 7 36.56 5.74 -35.27
N VAL A 8 37.18 5.35 -34.17
CA VAL A 8 36.50 4.71 -33.03
C VAL A 8 35.99 5.82 -32.12
N ALA A 9 34.69 6.12 -32.20
CA ALA A 9 34.02 7.02 -31.28
C ALA A 9 33.70 6.27 -29.98
N THR A 10 34.54 6.44 -28.96
CA THR A 10 34.24 6.01 -27.59
C THR A 10 33.19 6.92 -26.97
N SER A 11 31.92 6.49 -27.04
CA SER A 11 30.83 7.11 -26.28
C SER A 11 30.96 6.77 -24.80
N ALA A 12 31.37 7.75 -24.00
CA ALA A 12 31.37 7.65 -22.54
C ALA A 12 29.92 7.59 -22.04
N LEU A 13 29.48 6.38 -21.66
CA LEU A 13 28.20 6.14 -21.02
C LEU A 13 28.28 6.67 -19.58
N GLY A 14 27.88 7.93 -19.37
CA GLY A 14 27.76 8.52 -18.04
C GLY A 14 26.64 7.85 -17.26
N LEU A 15 27.00 7.02 -16.29
CA LEU A 15 26.06 6.49 -15.30
C LEU A 15 25.56 7.65 -14.42
N LEU A 16 24.41 8.21 -14.76
CA LEU A 16 23.63 9.04 -13.85
C LEU A 16 23.03 8.14 -12.77
N VAL A 17 23.73 8.05 -11.64
CA VAL A 17 23.19 7.47 -10.41
C VAL A 17 22.17 8.47 -9.86
N ALA A 18 20.91 8.32 -10.28
CA ALA A 18 19.80 9.02 -9.68
C ALA A 18 19.67 8.56 -8.21
N THR A 19 20.15 9.36 -7.27
CA THR A 19 19.88 9.18 -5.84
C THR A 19 18.39 9.44 -5.62
N ALA A 20 17.58 8.39 -5.69
CA ALA A 20 16.17 8.46 -5.34
C ALA A 20 16.05 8.98 -3.89
N PRO A 21 15.28 10.05 -3.63
CA PRO A 21 15.05 10.52 -2.27
C PRO A 21 14.39 9.39 -1.49
N ALA A 22 14.96 9.06 -0.33
CA ALA A 22 14.44 8.04 0.56
C ALA A 22 13.00 8.42 0.95
N ALA A 23 12.04 7.66 0.47
CA ALA A 23 10.63 7.75 0.87
C ALA A 23 10.48 7.24 2.31
N VAL A 24 10.70 8.10 3.30
CA VAL A 24 10.74 7.70 4.73
C VAL A 24 9.37 7.72 5.42
N HIS A 25 8.28 8.12 4.76
CA HIS A 25 7.03 8.45 5.46
C HIS A 25 5.94 7.36 5.45
N ALA A 26 5.85 6.51 4.43
CA ALA A 26 4.87 5.41 4.39
C ALA A 26 5.07 4.37 5.51
N ASP A 27 6.30 4.19 5.99
CA ASP A 27 6.59 3.23 7.06
C ASP A 27 6.16 3.72 8.46
N SER A 28 5.96 5.03 8.64
CA SER A 28 5.61 5.63 9.95
C SER A 28 4.18 5.32 10.40
N GLN A 29 3.26 5.08 9.46
CA GLN A 29 1.85 4.79 9.76
C GLN A 29 1.62 3.33 10.21
N LEU A 30 2.57 2.44 9.92
CA LEU A 30 2.59 1.05 10.33
C LEU A 30 3.23 0.92 11.71
N SER A 31 2.52 1.44 12.71
CA SER A 31 3.02 1.54 14.09
C SER A 31 3.32 0.16 14.70
N SER A 32 4.57 -0.27 14.53
CA SER A 32 5.19 -1.40 15.25
C SER A 32 5.18 -1.20 16.78
N SER A 33 5.04 0.05 17.24
CA SER A 33 4.94 0.40 18.66
C SER A 33 3.68 -0.16 19.32
N SER A 34 2.60 -0.38 18.55
CA SER A 34 1.38 -1.04 19.03
C SER A 34 1.64 -2.50 19.44
N CYS A 35 2.45 -3.25 18.69
CA CYS A 35 2.76 -4.65 19.01
C CYS A 35 3.64 -4.78 20.26
N ALA A 36 4.52 -3.82 20.52
CA ALA A 36 5.39 -3.83 21.70
C ALA A 36 4.61 -3.86 23.02
N LYS A 37 3.40 -3.26 23.06
CA LYS A 37 2.51 -3.28 24.23
C LYS A 37 2.15 -4.73 24.62
N TYR A 38 1.85 -5.60 23.66
CA TYR A 38 1.56 -7.02 23.93
C TYR A 38 2.77 -7.77 24.47
N LYS A 39 3.96 -7.53 23.91
CA LYS A 39 5.22 -8.14 24.39
C LYS A 39 5.49 -7.75 25.85
N LYS A 40 5.38 -6.46 26.18
CA LYS A 40 5.55 -5.94 27.56
C LYS A 40 4.52 -6.56 28.52
N LYS A 41 3.23 -6.57 28.15
CA LYS A 41 2.16 -7.19 28.96
C LYS A 41 2.37 -8.70 29.15
N ALA A 42 2.83 -9.42 28.12
CA ALA A 42 3.13 -10.85 28.21
C ALA A 42 4.26 -11.14 29.20
N LYS A 43 5.36 -10.36 29.17
CA LYS A 43 6.47 -10.48 30.12
C LYS A 43 6.00 -10.23 31.56
N LYS A 44 5.21 -9.17 31.78
CA LYS A 44 4.62 -8.87 33.11
C LYS A 44 3.71 -9.99 33.62
N ALA A 45 2.84 -10.54 32.76
CA ALA A 45 1.98 -11.65 33.13
C ALA A 45 2.76 -12.94 33.46
N SER A 46 3.84 -13.21 32.71
CA SER A 46 4.71 -14.36 32.96
C SER A 46 5.43 -14.25 34.32
N LYS A 47 5.96 -13.07 34.64
CA LYS A 47 6.61 -12.82 35.94
C LYS A 47 5.65 -12.93 37.12
N ALA A 48 4.37 -12.66 36.91
CA ALA A 48 3.32 -12.76 37.93
C ALA A 48 2.68 -14.15 38.03
N GLY A 49 3.27 -15.20 37.45
CA GLY A 49 2.72 -16.57 37.46
C GLY A 49 1.45 -16.79 36.63
N LYS A 50 0.99 -15.79 35.87
CA LYS A 50 -0.27 -15.84 35.11
C LYS A 50 -0.08 -16.50 33.74
N ALA A 51 0.24 -17.80 33.72
CA ALA A 51 0.62 -18.56 32.52
C ALA A 51 -0.41 -18.47 31.36
N LYS A 52 -1.70 -18.70 31.63
CA LYS A 52 -2.78 -18.61 30.61
C LYS A 52 -2.84 -17.22 29.95
N LYS A 53 -2.76 -16.16 30.77
CA LYS A 53 -2.75 -14.76 30.29
C LYS A 53 -1.49 -14.45 29.47
N ALA A 54 -0.32 -14.91 29.92
CA ALA A 54 0.94 -14.75 29.20
C ALA A 54 0.88 -15.44 27.82
N LYS A 55 0.37 -16.68 27.73
CA LYS A 55 0.18 -17.41 26.47
C LYS A 55 -0.73 -16.65 25.50
N ARG A 56 -1.88 -16.15 25.97
CA ARG A 56 -2.80 -15.33 25.17
C ARG A 56 -2.13 -14.07 24.62
N LEU A 57 -1.40 -13.34 25.45
CA LEU A 57 -0.69 -12.12 25.04
C LEU A 57 0.47 -12.38 24.08
N LYS A 58 1.17 -13.52 24.21
CA LYS A 58 2.17 -13.97 23.24
C LYS A 58 1.52 -14.27 21.87
N LYS A 59 0.35 -14.93 21.85
CA LYS A 59 -0.42 -15.16 20.62
C LYS A 59 -0.82 -13.83 19.97
N ALA A 60 -1.38 -12.89 20.75
CA ALA A 60 -1.74 -11.56 20.27
C ALA A 60 -0.54 -10.79 19.70
N TYR A 61 0.63 -10.87 20.34
CA TYR A 61 1.87 -10.29 19.81
C TYR A 61 2.28 -10.88 18.45
N LYS A 62 2.24 -12.22 18.31
CA LYS A 62 2.55 -12.90 17.04
C LYS A 62 1.56 -12.49 15.94
N THR A 63 0.26 -12.45 16.25
CA THR A 63 -0.77 -11.97 15.31
C THR A 63 -0.50 -10.52 14.90
N CYS A 64 -0.27 -9.61 15.86
CA CYS A 64 0.04 -8.21 15.57
C CYS A 64 1.26 -8.05 14.65
N LYS A 65 2.36 -8.78 14.93
CA LYS A 65 3.54 -8.78 14.05
C LYS A 65 3.23 -9.23 12.63
N LYS A 66 2.42 -10.29 12.49
CA LYS A 66 2.01 -10.80 11.18
C LYS A 66 1.18 -9.76 10.43
N THR A 67 0.20 -9.14 11.10
CA THR A 67 -0.62 -8.06 10.54
C THR A 67 0.24 -6.89 10.06
N VAL A 68 1.12 -6.35 10.91
CA VAL A 68 2.02 -5.23 10.53
C VAL A 68 2.92 -5.60 9.35
N LYS A 69 3.47 -6.82 9.32
CA LYS A 69 4.26 -7.29 8.17
C LYS A 69 3.42 -7.33 6.89
N ASN A 70 2.21 -7.86 6.98
CA ASN A 70 1.30 -7.98 5.84
C ASN A 70 0.83 -6.63 5.32
N GLU A 71 0.48 -5.69 6.20
CA GLU A 71 0.16 -4.31 5.85
C GLU A 71 1.34 -3.64 5.17
N ARG A 72 2.56 -3.79 5.71
CA ARG A 72 3.79 -3.28 5.08
C ARG A 72 3.97 -3.79 3.66
N THR A 73 3.81 -5.09 3.44
CA THR A 73 3.93 -5.68 2.10
C THR A 73 2.94 -5.05 1.12
N VAL A 74 1.69 -4.82 1.53
CA VAL A 74 0.68 -4.16 0.68
C VAL A 74 1.03 -2.69 0.46
N THR A 75 1.34 -1.95 1.51
CA THR A 75 1.78 -0.55 1.44
C THR A 75 2.92 -0.40 0.44
N GLN A 76 3.94 -1.26 0.49
CA GLN A 76 5.06 -1.25 -0.46
C GLN A 76 4.62 -1.59 -1.90
N ALA A 77 3.59 -2.43 -2.07
CA ALA A 77 3.10 -2.80 -3.39
C ALA A 77 2.29 -1.69 -4.09
N ILE A 78 1.68 -0.78 -3.31
CA ILE A 78 0.78 0.25 -3.84
C ILE A 78 1.31 1.69 -3.70
N SER A 79 2.23 1.93 -2.77
CA SER A 79 2.81 3.26 -2.55
C SER A 79 3.69 3.69 -3.72
N GLY A 80 3.52 4.93 -4.16
CA GLY A 80 4.18 5.51 -5.33
C GLY A 80 3.51 5.20 -6.67
N TYR A 81 2.33 4.57 -6.66
CA TYR A 81 1.65 4.14 -7.89
C TYR A 81 0.27 4.76 -8.06
N THR A 82 -0.13 4.85 -9.33
CA THR A 82 -1.49 5.13 -9.78
C THR A 82 -2.14 3.84 -10.29
N PHE A 83 -3.39 3.62 -9.91
CA PHE A 83 -4.23 2.52 -10.34
C PHE A 83 -5.39 3.07 -11.14
N THR A 84 -5.46 2.72 -12.42
CA THR A 84 -6.52 3.14 -13.33
C THR A 84 -7.26 1.92 -13.86
N GLY A 85 -8.58 1.91 -13.71
CA GLY A 85 -9.38 0.76 -14.11
C GLY A 85 -10.87 1.02 -14.05
N THR A 86 -11.62 -0.07 -14.01
CA THR A 86 -13.07 -0.06 -13.93
C THR A 86 -13.47 -1.06 -12.86
N ARG A 87 -14.24 -0.60 -11.87
CA ARG A 87 -14.82 -1.47 -10.85
C ARG A 87 -15.80 -2.46 -11.50
N GLY A 88 -16.14 -3.52 -10.78
CA GLY A 88 -17.11 -4.54 -11.22
C GLY A 88 -18.53 -4.02 -11.47
N ASP A 89 -18.88 -2.86 -10.90
CA ASP A 89 -20.13 -2.12 -11.17
C ASP A 89 -20.02 -1.17 -12.38
N ARG A 90 -18.95 -1.32 -13.17
CA ARG A 90 -18.64 -0.56 -14.38
C ARG A 90 -18.31 0.93 -14.14
N GLN A 91 -18.06 1.34 -12.90
CA GLN A 91 -17.61 2.71 -12.64
C GLN A 91 -16.09 2.83 -12.86
N PRO A 92 -15.62 3.80 -13.67
CA PRO A 92 -14.22 4.03 -13.89
C PRO A 92 -13.62 4.63 -12.63
N MET A 93 -12.37 4.28 -12.37
CA MET A 93 -11.66 4.70 -11.18
C MET A 93 -10.18 4.89 -11.46
N THR A 94 -9.66 6.03 -11.03
CA THR A 94 -8.22 6.32 -10.97
C THR A 94 -7.87 6.71 -9.54
N VAL A 95 -6.90 6.06 -8.93
CA VAL A 95 -6.43 6.38 -7.58
C VAL A 95 -4.92 6.38 -7.52
N THR A 96 -4.33 7.34 -6.82
CA THR A 96 -2.89 7.42 -6.59
C THR A 96 -2.60 7.42 -5.10
N PHE A 97 -1.62 6.62 -4.68
CA PHE A 97 -1.15 6.53 -3.30
C PHE A 97 0.31 6.99 -3.21
N CYS A 98 0.56 8.11 -2.55
CA CYS A 98 1.90 8.68 -2.47
C CYS A 98 2.70 8.12 -1.30
N PRO A 99 4.04 8.04 -1.41
CA PRO A 99 4.90 7.53 -0.33
C PRO A 99 4.95 8.40 0.92
N ASP A 100 4.54 9.65 0.82
CA ASP A 100 4.39 10.57 1.95
C ASP A 100 3.03 10.46 2.67
N GLY A 101 2.13 9.61 2.17
CA GLY A 101 0.79 9.41 2.71
C GLY A 101 -0.29 10.22 2.00
N LYS A 102 0.04 11.11 1.06
CA LYS A 102 -0.96 11.80 0.25
C LYS A 102 -1.66 10.83 -0.71
N TRP A 103 -2.87 11.18 -1.12
CA TRP A 103 -3.61 10.41 -2.13
C TRP A 103 -4.53 11.30 -2.96
N SER A 104 -4.88 10.80 -4.14
CA SER A 104 -5.92 11.36 -5.01
C SER A 104 -6.77 10.24 -5.59
N SER A 105 -8.06 10.47 -5.73
CA SER A 105 -9.02 9.57 -6.34
C SER A 105 -9.90 10.33 -7.32
N ARG A 106 -10.20 9.70 -8.45
CA ARG A 106 -11.17 10.14 -9.45
C ARG A 106 -12.10 8.96 -9.75
N SER A 107 -13.41 9.18 -9.73
CA SER A 107 -14.39 8.13 -10.02
C SER A 107 -15.61 8.65 -10.78
N GLY A 108 -16.14 7.82 -11.67
CA GLY A 108 -17.34 8.11 -12.46
C GLY A 108 -17.06 8.70 -13.85
N TYR A 109 -18.10 8.77 -14.68
CA TYR A 109 -18.01 9.25 -16.07
C TYR A 109 -18.21 10.77 -16.16
N GLN A 110 -19.34 11.32 -15.68
CA GLN A 110 -19.58 12.76 -15.44
C GLN A 110 -20.78 12.98 -14.49
N PRO A 111 -20.73 13.94 -13.54
CA PRO A 111 -19.52 14.65 -13.11
C PRO A 111 -18.52 13.67 -12.49
N VAL A 112 -17.22 13.88 -12.75
CA VAL A 112 -16.17 13.06 -12.14
C VAL A 112 -16.00 13.50 -10.69
N ALA A 113 -16.23 12.58 -9.76
CA ALA A 113 -15.94 12.83 -8.35
C ALA A 113 -14.43 12.81 -8.15
N VAL A 114 -13.87 13.92 -7.67
CA VAL A 114 -12.44 14.04 -7.34
C VAL A 114 -12.31 14.19 -5.84
N SER A 115 -11.39 13.44 -5.24
CA SER A 115 -11.08 13.53 -3.82
C SER A 115 -9.58 13.42 -3.61
N THR A 116 -9.08 14.09 -2.57
CA THR A 116 -7.67 14.08 -2.19
C THR A 116 -7.58 14.06 -0.67
N GLY A 117 -6.47 13.55 -0.15
CA GLY A 117 -6.19 13.61 1.28
C GLY A 117 -4.71 13.44 1.59
N SER A 118 -4.35 13.65 2.86
CA SER A 118 -2.96 13.67 3.35
C SER A 118 -2.54 12.37 4.04
N SER A 119 -3.47 11.42 4.22
CA SER A 119 -3.19 10.12 4.80
C SER A 119 -4.09 9.04 4.20
N TRP A 120 -3.54 7.83 4.06
CA TRP A 120 -4.27 6.63 3.69
C TRP A 120 -3.74 5.42 4.48
N PHE A 121 -4.60 4.44 4.70
CA PHE A 121 -4.31 3.27 5.53
C PHE A 121 -4.82 2.00 4.85
N VAL A 122 -4.01 0.94 4.89
CA VAL A 122 -4.42 -0.42 4.52
C VAL A 122 -5.23 -1.01 5.68
N ARG A 123 -6.41 -1.57 5.38
CA ARG A 123 -7.40 -2.08 6.33
C ARG A 123 -8.00 -3.40 5.83
N ASN A 124 -8.56 -4.20 6.73
CA ASN A 124 -9.34 -5.40 6.41
C ASN A 124 -8.65 -6.34 5.39
N LEU A 125 -7.36 -6.55 5.64
CA LEU A 125 -6.46 -7.24 4.75
C LEU A 125 -6.61 -8.77 4.84
N ASN A 126 -6.97 -9.39 3.72
CA ASN A 126 -7.10 -10.83 3.57
C ASN A 126 -6.05 -11.36 2.58
N TYR A 127 -5.19 -12.27 3.05
CA TYR A 127 -4.15 -12.91 2.25
C TYR A 127 -4.55 -14.35 1.93
N SER A 128 -4.48 -14.70 0.65
CA SER A 128 -4.47 -16.11 0.23
C SER A 128 -3.03 -16.60 -0.01
N SER A 129 -2.14 -15.73 -0.51
CA SER A 129 -0.72 -16.03 -0.72
C SER A 129 0.11 -14.74 -0.75
N GLY A 130 1.45 -14.82 -0.81
CA GLY A 130 2.31 -13.64 -0.87
C GLY A 130 2.05 -12.70 -2.06
N SER A 131 1.48 -13.21 -3.15
CA SER A 131 1.10 -12.47 -4.36
C SER A 131 -0.41 -12.34 -4.55
N LYS A 132 -1.22 -12.85 -3.62
CA LYS A 132 -2.68 -12.84 -3.69
C LYS A 132 -3.31 -12.30 -2.42
N TRP A 133 -3.90 -11.13 -2.51
CA TRP A 133 -4.55 -10.46 -1.39
C TRP A 133 -5.71 -9.57 -1.84
N VAL A 134 -6.62 -9.32 -0.91
CA VAL A 134 -7.72 -8.36 -1.01
C VAL A 134 -7.68 -7.48 0.22
N THR A 135 -7.87 -6.18 0.06
CA THR A 135 -7.77 -5.22 1.14
C THR A 135 -8.66 -4.02 0.89
N GLN A 136 -9.01 -3.32 1.96
CA GLN A 136 -9.51 -1.95 1.86
C GLN A 136 -8.35 -0.97 2.02
N VAL A 137 -8.43 0.17 1.34
CA VAL A 137 -7.55 1.31 1.57
C VAL A 137 -8.42 2.54 1.78
N GLY A 138 -8.15 3.33 2.82
CA GLY A 138 -8.93 4.54 3.05
C GLY A 138 -8.27 5.54 3.97
N GLU A 139 -8.91 6.69 4.11
CA GLU A 139 -8.35 7.87 4.77
C GLU A 139 -8.17 7.69 6.29
N ASN A 140 -9.05 6.92 6.93
CA ASN A 140 -9.00 6.68 8.37
C ASN A 140 -8.64 5.23 8.67
N LYS A 141 -7.75 4.99 9.64
CA LYS A 141 -7.42 3.63 10.08
C LYS A 141 -8.64 2.87 10.62
N ASP A 142 -9.54 3.59 11.27
CA ASP A 142 -10.81 3.08 11.78
C ASP A 142 -11.91 3.48 10.82
N ARG A 143 -12.62 2.49 10.27
CA ARG A 143 -13.68 2.70 9.27
C ARG A 143 -14.87 3.44 9.86
N ASP A 144 -15.15 3.28 11.16
CA ASP A 144 -16.32 3.89 11.79
C ASP A 144 -16.18 5.43 11.92
N LYS A 145 -14.98 5.96 11.67
CA LYS A 145 -14.75 7.40 11.52
C LYS A 145 -15.13 7.93 10.13
N GLY A 146 -15.61 7.07 9.23
CA GLY A 146 -15.97 7.42 7.87
C GLY A 146 -14.78 7.88 7.03
N GLY A 147 -15.07 8.70 6.03
CA GLY A 147 -14.10 9.22 5.07
C GLY A 147 -14.00 8.38 3.81
N TRP A 148 -13.03 8.74 2.97
CA TRP A 148 -12.81 8.04 1.71
C TRP A 148 -12.27 6.62 1.91
N GLY A 149 -12.70 5.69 1.07
CA GLY A 149 -12.27 4.29 1.10
C GLY A 149 -12.55 3.55 -0.21
N ILE A 150 -11.68 2.60 -0.53
CA ILE A 150 -11.72 1.80 -1.77
C ILE A 150 -11.33 0.36 -1.50
N GLY A 151 -11.77 -0.54 -2.37
CA GLY A 151 -11.26 -1.91 -2.42
C GLY A 151 -10.07 -2.01 -3.37
N LEU A 152 -9.03 -2.75 -2.96
CA LEU A 152 -7.93 -3.17 -3.82
C LEU A 152 -7.71 -4.66 -3.69
N ALA A 153 -7.39 -5.31 -4.80
CA ALA A 153 -6.92 -6.68 -4.80
C ALA A 153 -5.72 -6.85 -5.73
N ARG A 154 -4.93 -7.88 -5.45
CA ARG A 154 -3.82 -8.34 -6.27
C ARG A 154 -3.93 -9.84 -6.46
N ASP A 155 -3.70 -10.31 -7.68
CA ASP A 155 -3.51 -11.73 -8.01
C ASP A 155 -2.34 -11.87 -8.98
N GLY A 156 -1.19 -12.32 -8.48
CA GLY A 156 0.05 -12.34 -9.25
C GLY A 156 0.53 -10.91 -9.54
N ASP A 157 0.56 -10.54 -10.81
CA ASP A 157 0.93 -9.19 -11.27
C ASP A 157 -0.28 -8.32 -11.63
N SER A 158 -1.48 -8.91 -11.61
CA SER A 158 -2.73 -8.22 -11.89
C SER A 158 -3.24 -7.49 -10.65
N PHE A 159 -3.74 -6.27 -10.86
CA PHE A 159 -4.40 -5.48 -9.83
C PHE A 159 -5.88 -5.29 -10.16
N GLN A 160 -6.67 -5.08 -9.12
CA GLN A 160 -8.10 -4.81 -9.22
C GLN A 160 -8.50 -3.69 -8.27
N VAL A 161 -9.50 -2.91 -8.68
CA VAL A 161 -10.14 -1.88 -7.87
C VAL A 161 -11.60 -2.26 -7.65
N GLY A 162 -12.14 -1.92 -6.47
CA GLY A 162 -13.52 -2.24 -6.10
C GLY A 162 -14.08 -1.29 -5.06
N ILE A 163 -15.21 -1.66 -4.50
CA ILE A 163 -15.94 -0.90 -3.49
C ILE A 163 -15.49 -1.37 -2.11
N ASP A 164 -15.06 -0.44 -1.26
CA ASP A 164 -14.95 -0.66 0.18
C ASP A 164 -16.38 -0.74 0.75
N SER A 165 -16.79 -1.94 1.19
CA SER A 165 -18.13 -2.18 1.73
C SER A 165 -18.05 -2.93 3.05
N PHE A 166 -18.33 -2.23 4.13
CA PHE A 166 -18.22 -2.72 5.50
C PHE A 166 -16.83 -3.34 5.78
N ASP A 167 -16.75 -4.65 6.02
CA ASP A 167 -15.50 -5.38 6.27
C ASP A 167 -15.08 -6.22 5.07
N THR A 168 -15.62 -5.91 3.90
CA THR A 168 -15.43 -6.64 2.66
C THR A 168 -15.07 -5.69 1.51
N VAL A 169 -14.60 -6.29 0.41
CA VAL A 169 -14.44 -5.61 -0.86
C VAL A 169 -15.40 -6.26 -1.85
N THR A 170 -16.21 -5.44 -2.51
CA THR A 170 -17.17 -5.88 -3.52
C THR A 170 -16.87 -5.27 -4.87
N SER A 171 -17.47 -5.80 -5.93
CA SER A 171 -17.36 -5.25 -7.29
C SER A 171 -15.90 -5.03 -7.72
N LEU A 172 -15.04 -6.03 -7.55
CA LEU A 172 -13.68 -5.98 -8.08
C LEU A 172 -13.72 -6.00 -9.61
N GLY A 173 -12.99 -5.07 -10.21
CA GLY A 173 -12.71 -5.07 -11.64
C GLY A 173 -11.25 -4.72 -11.92
N PRO A 174 -10.76 -4.97 -13.15
CA PRO A 174 -9.35 -4.86 -13.47
C PRO A 174 -8.83 -3.43 -13.33
N ALA A 175 -7.57 -3.30 -12.88
CA ALA A 175 -6.84 -2.04 -12.81
C ALA A 175 -5.41 -2.21 -13.31
N THR A 176 -4.96 -1.20 -14.06
CA THR A 176 -3.58 -1.06 -14.49
C THR A 176 -2.81 -0.25 -13.47
N ARG A 177 -1.61 -0.72 -13.09
CA ARG A 177 -0.71 -0.01 -12.18
C ARG A 177 0.37 0.72 -12.99
N THR A 178 0.48 2.03 -12.82
CA THR A 178 1.51 2.89 -13.42
C THR A 178 2.22 3.69 -12.34
N SER A 179 3.39 4.25 -12.65
CA SER A 179 4.06 5.18 -11.73
C SER A 179 3.14 6.37 -11.40
N GLY A 180 3.08 6.75 -10.13
CA GLY A 180 2.32 7.90 -9.64
C GLY A 180 3.18 9.14 -9.38
N THR A 181 4.46 9.14 -9.77
CA THR A 181 5.42 10.21 -9.42
C THR A 181 4.93 11.61 -9.77
N GLU A 182 4.42 11.83 -10.98
CA GLU A 182 3.95 13.14 -11.44
C GLU A 182 2.75 13.62 -10.62
N VAL A 183 1.77 12.73 -10.41
CA VAL A 183 0.59 13.05 -9.59
C VAL A 183 1.03 13.40 -8.16
N CYS A 184 1.91 12.60 -7.56
CA CYS A 184 2.40 12.84 -6.20
C CYS A 184 3.22 14.13 -6.06
N ALA A 185 3.89 14.59 -7.11
CA ALA A 185 4.61 15.88 -7.09
C ALA A 185 3.65 17.08 -7.06
N THR A 186 2.39 16.89 -7.47
CA THR A 186 1.36 17.95 -7.54
C THR A 186 0.35 17.93 -6.40
N LEU A 187 0.34 16.86 -5.58
CA LEU A 187 -0.47 16.74 -4.36
C LEU A 187 0.30 17.32 -3.18
#